data_AF-A0A2G2MTF4-F1
#
_entry.id   AF-A0A2G2MTF4-F1
#
_cell.length_a   1.000
_cell.length_b   1.000
_cell.length_c   1.000
_cell.angle_alpha   90.00
_cell.angle_beta   90.00
_cell.angle_gamma   90.00
#
_symmetry.space_group_name_H-M   'P 1'
#
loop_
_entity.id
_entity.type
_entity.pdbx_description
1 polymer ?
#
loop_
_entity_poly.entity_id
_entity_poly.type
_entity_poly.pdbx_seq_one_letter_code
_entity_poly.pdbx_strand_id
1 'polypeptide(L)'
;MKHSDFLKALKTLKSHIITNRNKQKILTIPQEDKPHKTYCTCKDSNGENKYLYNSQKEIKYLLSSRNISLYSYPCPYEKGWHLTKG
;
A
#
# COMPACT_ATOMS: atom_id res chain seq x y z
N MET A 1 -37.53 2.66 34.66
CA MET A 1 -36.72 1.62 33.99
C MET A 1 -36.19 0.69 35.08
N LYS A 2 -36.43 -0.62 35.01
CA LYS A 2 -36.01 -1.52 36.11
C LYS A 2 -34.50 -1.75 36.03
N HIS A 3 -33.82 -1.83 37.18
CA HIS A 3 -32.37 -2.04 37.27
C HIS A 3 -31.90 -3.28 36.47
N SER A 4 -32.76 -4.30 36.36
CA SER A 4 -32.56 -5.48 35.53
C SER A 4 -32.38 -5.18 34.04
N ASP A 5 -33.07 -4.17 33.54
CA ASP A 5 -33.08 -3.84 32.11
C ASP A 5 -31.81 -3.06 31.74
N PHE A 6 -31.32 -2.24 32.68
CA PHE A 6 -30.04 -1.54 32.56
C PHE A 6 -28.86 -2.51 32.51
N LEU A 7 -28.84 -3.51 33.41
CA LEU A 7 -27.79 -4.54 33.41
C LEU A 7 -27.80 -5.39 32.14
N LYS A 8 -29.00 -5.70 31.61
CA LYS A 8 -29.13 -6.37 30.30
C LYS A 8 -28.56 -5.52 29.17
N ALA A 9 -28.88 -4.23 29.14
CA ALA A 9 -28.34 -3.30 28.12
C ALA A 9 -26.81 -3.20 28.18
N LEU A 10 -26.21 -3.11 29.38
CA LEU A 10 -24.76 -3.11 29.54
C LEU A 10 -24.10 -4.40 29.07
N LYS A 11 -24.74 -5.56 29.34
CA LYS A 11 -24.23 -6.85 28.87
C LYS A 11 -24.25 -6.94 27.33
N THR A 12 -25.33 -6.48 26.70
CA THR A 12 -25.44 -6.41 25.24
C THR A 12 -24.40 -5.48 24.62
N LEU A 13 -24.20 -4.29 25.22
CA LEU A 13 -23.20 -3.34 24.76
C LEU A 13 -21.78 -3.91 24.85
N LYS A 14 -21.44 -4.57 25.97
CA LYS A 14 -20.14 -5.23 26.17
C LYS A 14 -19.89 -6.30 25.11
N SER A 15 -20.90 -7.12 24.80
CA SER A 15 -20.82 -8.13 23.74
C SER A 15 -20.55 -7.49 22.37
N HIS A 16 -21.29 -6.44 22.01
CA HIS A 16 -21.08 -5.72 20.73
C HIS A 16 -19.67 -5.11 20.62
N ILE A 17 -19.13 -4.53 21.70
CA ILE A 17 -17.77 -3.98 21.70
C ILE A 17 -16.72 -5.07 21.46
N ILE A 18 -16.85 -6.23 22.11
CA ILE A 18 -15.93 -7.37 21.93
C ILE A 18 -16.02 -7.92 20.50
N THR A 19 -17.23 -8.12 19.98
CA THR A 19 -17.44 -8.60 18.61
C THR A 19 -16.89 -7.62 17.57
N ASN A 20 -17.08 -6.31 17.75
CA ASN A 20 -16.52 -5.30 16.85
C ASN A 20 -15.00 -5.20 16.94
N ARG A 21 -14.41 -5.36 18.13
CA ARG A 21 -12.94 -5.38 18.30
C ARG A 21 -12.29 -6.56 17.58
N ASN A 22 -12.95 -7.72 17.54
CA ASN A 22 -12.50 -8.87 16.76
C ASN A 22 -12.71 -8.70 15.25
N LYS A 23 -13.78 -8.00 14.83
CA LYS A 23 -13.98 -7.64 13.41
C LYS A 23 -12.97 -6.62 12.91
N GLN A 24 -12.54 -5.67 13.74
CA GLN A 24 -11.50 -4.68 13.39
C GLN A 24 -10.07 -5.26 13.32
N LYS A 25 -9.84 -6.47 13.85
CA LYS A 25 -8.56 -7.18 13.68
C LYS A 25 -8.36 -7.78 12.28
N ILE A 26 -9.37 -7.68 11.41
CA ILE A 26 -9.29 -8.04 9.98
C ILE A 26 -9.46 -6.75 9.13
N LEU A 27 -8.80 -5.67 9.51
CA LEU A 27 -8.18 -4.82 8.51
C LEU A 27 -6.71 -5.20 8.50
N THR A 28 -6.42 -6.32 7.84
CA THR A 28 -5.18 -6.41 7.09
C THR A 28 -5.21 -5.19 6.18
N ILE A 29 -4.48 -4.14 6.56
CA ILE A 29 -4.00 -3.12 5.63
C ILE A 29 -3.62 -3.94 4.40
N PRO A 30 -4.20 -3.71 3.20
CA PRO A 30 -3.66 -4.33 2.01
C PRO A 30 -2.18 -4.00 2.10
N GLN A 31 -1.32 -5.02 2.29
CA GLN A 31 0.06 -4.80 1.94
C GLN A 31 -0.08 -4.41 0.50
N GLU A 32 0.08 -3.09 0.21
CA GLU A 32 0.36 -2.63 -1.13
C GLU A 32 1.37 -3.65 -1.60
N ASP A 33 0.99 -4.48 -2.58
CA ASP A 33 1.87 -5.43 -3.22
C ASP A 33 3.11 -4.62 -3.55
N LYS A 34 4.14 -4.71 -2.70
CA LYS A 34 5.33 -3.90 -2.86
C LYS A 34 5.85 -4.40 -4.19
N PRO A 35 5.82 -3.58 -5.25
CA PRO A 35 6.22 -4.04 -6.57
C PRO A 35 7.60 -4.63 -6.38
N HIS A 36 7.76 -5.91 -6.72
CA HIS A 36 8.92 -6.74 -6.38
C HIS A 36 10.19 -5.92 -6.69
N LYS A 37 10.83 -5.37 -5.65
CA LYS A 37 11.82 -4.30 -5.80
C LYS A 37 13.15 -4.90 -6.24
N THR A 38 13.33 -5.07 -7.54
CA THR A 38 14.63 -5.34 -8.14
C THR A 38 15.38 -4.01 -8.25
N TYR A 39 16.57 -3.97 -7.66
CA TYR A 39 17.47 -2.82 -7.80
C TYR A 39 18.34 -3.05 -9.04
N CYS A 40 18.39 -2.09 -9.97
CA CYS A 40 19.37 -2.08 -11.05
C CYS A 40 20.70 -1.50 -10.54
N THR A 41 21.81 -1.83 -11.21
CA THR A 41 23.12 -1.14 -11.06
C THR A 41 23.14 0.30 -11.56
N CYS A 42 22.05 0.73 -12.19
CA CYS A 42 21.81 2.08 -12.67
C CYS A 42 21.83 3.06 -11.50
N LYS A 43 22.65 4.12 -11.54
CA LYS A 43 22.74 5.10 -10.45
C LYS A 43 21.96 6.39 -10.71
N ASP A 44 21.41 6.98 -9.67
CA ASP A 44 20.85 8.33 -9.70
C ASP A 44 21.93 9.42 -9.51
N SER A 45 21.51 10.68 -9.46
CA SER A 45 22.42 11.82 -9.28
C SER A 45 23.14 11.85 -7.92
N ASN A 46 22.64 11.10 -6.93
CA ASN A 46 23.23 10.98 -5.61
C ASN A 46 24.13 9.74 -5.50
N GLY A 47 24.26 8.95 -6.57
CA GLY A 47 25.05 7.72 -6.59
C GLY A 47 24.30 6.50 -6.06
N GLU A 48 23.00 6.63 -5.78
CA GLU A 48 22.14 5.55 -5.27
C GLU A 48 21.58 4.71 -6.41
N ASN A 49 21.34 3.43 -6.16
CA ASN A 49 20.78 2.53 -7.17
C ASN A 49 19.32 2.90 -7.49
N LYS A 50 19.03 3.07 -8.78
CA LYS A 50 17.69 3.36 -9.29
C LYS A 50 16.79 2.15 -9.13
N TYR A 51 15.53 2.43 -8.78
CA TYR A 51 14.46 1.45 -8.80
C TYR A 51 14.21 0.92 -10.21
N LEU A 52 14.15 -0.39 -10.36
CA LEU A 52 13.76 -1.07 -11.59
C LEU A 52 12.33 -1.61 -11.42
N TYR A 53 11.46 -1.24 -12.34
CA TYR A 53 10.09 -1.74 -12.41
C TYR A 53 9.99 -2.83 -13.48
N ASN A 54 9.17 -3.84 -13.22
CA ASN A 54 9.08 -5.00 -14.11
C ASN A 54 8.30 -4.68 -15.39
N SER A 55 7.35 -3.75 -15.34
CA SER A 55 6.54 -3.39 -16.49
C SER A 55 6.21 -1.90 -16.57
N GLN A 56 6.03 -1.40 -17.81
CA GLN A 56 5.56 -0.04 -18.03
C GLN A 56 4.13 0.18 -17.53
N LYS A 57 3.28 -0.87 -17.54
CA LYS A 57 1.88 -0.79 -17.09
C LYS A 57 1.80 -0.51 -15.59
N GLU A 58 2.65 -1.16 -14.81
CA GLU A 58 2.79 -0.95 -13.36
C GLU A 58 3.19 0.49 -13.04
N ILE A 59 4.18 1.04 -13.77
CA ILE A 59 4.57 2.45 -13.63
C ILE A 59 3.39 3.38 -13.92
N LYS A 60 2.69 3.17 -15.04
CA LYS A 60 1.54 4.02 -15.42
C LYS A 60 0.46 4.01 -14.34
N TYR A 61 0.14 2.85 -13.79
CA TYR A 61 -0.82 2.73 -12.70
C TYR A 61 -0.36 3.50 -11.46
N LEU A 62 0.92 3.37 -11.07
CA LEU A 62 1.49 4.05 -9.91
C LEU A 62 1.54 5.58 -10.07
N LEU A 63 1.87 6.07 -11.26
CA LEU A 63 1.87 7.51 -11.55
C LEU A 63 0.46 8.09 -11.52
N SER A 64 -0.51 7.39 -12.12
CA SER A 64 -1.92 7.79 -12.11
C SER A 64 -2.51 7.78 -10.71
N SER A 65 -2.22 6.76 -9.89
CA SER A 65 -2.78 6.66 -8.54
C SER A 65 -2.24 7.71 -7.57
N ARG A 66 -1.01 8.18 -7.80
CA ARG A 66 -0.35 9.20 -6.97
C ARG A 66 -0.44 10.61 -7.54
N ASN A 67 -1.07 10.79 -8.70
CA ASN A 67 -1.16 12.04 -9.43
C ASN A 67 0.22 12.70 -9.67
N ILE A 68 1.22 11.88 -9.99
CA ILE A 68 2.60 12.31 -10.21
C ILE A 68 2.90 12.28 -11.72
N SER A 69 3.42 13.38 -12.27
CA SER A 69 3.89 13.43 -13.66
C SER A 69 5.40 13.13 -13.73
N LEU A 70 5.75 11.92 -14.17
CA LEU A 70 7.11 11.48 -14.47
C LEU A 70 7.11 10.70 -15.79
N TYR A 71 8.25 10.65 -16.47
CA TYR A 71 8.41 9.83 -17.67
C TYR A 71 8.97 8.46 -17.32
N SER A 72 8.43 7.42 -17.98
CA SER A 72 8.96 6.05 -17.92
C SER A 72 9.90 5.81 -19.09
N TYR A 73 11.06 5.18 -18.86
CA TYR A 73 11.97 4.75 -19.92
C TYR A 73 12.54 3.35 -19.64
N PRO A 74 12.89 2.55 -20.65
CA PRO A 74 13.45 1.22 -20.45
C PRO A 74 14.86 1.30 -19.85
N CYS A 75 15.19 0.34 -18.99
CA CYS A 75 16.53 0.21 -18.45
C CYS A 75 17.52 -0.21 -19.56
N PRO A 76 18.70 0.43 -19.66
CA PRO A 76 19.69 0.09 -20.69
C PRO A 76 20.51 -1.16 -20.37
N TYR A 77 20.57 -1.60 -19.11
CA TYR A 77 21.41 -2.72 -18.66
C TYR A 77 20.61 -3.99 -18.34
N GLU A 78 19.38 -3.84 -17.85
CA GLU A 78 18.53 -4.94 -17.41
C GLU A 78 17.15 -4.87 -18.08
N LYS A 79 16.40 -5.98 -18.04
CA LYS A 79 15.02 -5.99 -18.48
C LYS A 79 14.13 -5.34 -17.42
N GLY A 80 13.72 -4.11 -17.67
CA GLY A 80 12.79 -3.38 -16.82
C GLY A 80 12.68 -1.92 -17.21
N TRP A 81 12.08 -1.12 -16.32
CA TRP A 81 11.75 0.27 -16.57
C TRP A 81 12.18 1.17 -15.41
N HIS A 82 12.51 2.41 -15.72
CA HIS A 82 12.87 3.45 -14.76
C HIS A 82 11.94 4.65 -14.89
N LEU A 83 11.97 5.50 -13.86
CA LEU A 83 11.31 6.79 -13.82
C LEU A 83 12.34 7.91 -13.93
N THR A 84 11.99 8.96 -14.67
CA THR A 84 12.74 10.22 -14.73
C THR A 84 11.81 11.41 -14.62
N LYS A 85 12.34 12.54 -14.11
CA LYS A 85 11.64 13.82 -14.18
C LYS A 85 11.48 14.23 -15.64
N GLY A 86 10.33 14.81 -15.94
CA GLY A 86 10.02 15.46 -17.21
C GLY A 86 10.36 16.94 -17.22
#